data_AF-A0A7W1PJP9-F1
#
_entry.id   AF-A0A7W1PJP9-F1
#
_cell.length_a   1.000
_cell.length_b   1.000
_cell.length_c   1.000
_cell.angle_alpha   90.00
_cell.angle_beta   90.00
_cell.angle_gamma   90.00
#
_symmetry.space_group_name_H-M   'P 1'
#
loop_
_entity.id
_entity.type
_entity.pdbx_description
1 polymer ?
#
loop_
_entity_poly.entity_id
_entity_poly.type
_entity_poly.pdbx_seq_one_letter_code
_entity_poly.pdbx_strand_id
1 'polypeptide(L)'
;LTAVLASTPLLAAIRARYEAGAVIAGTSAGAAVMSDSMLTGSQWRPGVDTVGYYGDEYPRVARATIELVPGFAFLPGALVDQHFIRRERHNRLLAAVLERPSMIGVGIDEGTALEVRNGLWWVVGSSAVMIYDARGARVTPAGAPLLGAAEVRFHLVPDGGRFDPVTGRAELP
;
A
#
# COMPACT_ATOMS: atom_id res chain seq x y z
N LEU A 1 -12.67 10.05 3.03
CA LEU A 1 -13.08 8.84 3.78
C LEU A 1 -12.63 8.90 5.23
N THR A 2 -11.32 8.98 5.49
CA THR A 2 -10.76 9.13 6.84
C THR A 2 -11.32 10.35 7.57
N ALA A 3 -11.36 11.53 6.95
CA ALA A 3 -11.90 12.75 7.55
C ALA A 3 -13.38 12.66 8.02
N VAL A 4 -14.17 11.76 7.43
CA VAL A 4 -15.61 11.62 7.73
C VAL A 4 -15.88 10.51 8.74
N LEU A 5 -15.10 9.42 8.68
CA LEU A 5 -15.36 8.21 9.48
C LEU A 5 -14.38 8.01 10.63
N ALA A 6 -13.19 8.60 10.58
CA ALA A 6 -12.21 8.46 11.65
C ALA A 6 -12.79 8.97 12.97
N SER A 7 -12.56 8.22 14.05
CA SER A 7 -13.05 8.55 15.39
C SER A 7 -14.58 8.68 15.52
N THR A 8 -15.34 8.07 14.59
CA THR A 8 -16.80 8.03 14.68
C THR A 8 -17.31 6.71 15.29
N PRO A 9 -18.48 6.73 15.97
CA PRO A 9 -19.15 5.50 16.38
C PRO A 9 -19.46 4.54 15.22
N LEU A 10 -19.64 5.07 14.01
CA LEU A 10 -19.87 4.27 12.82
C LEU A 10 -18.65 3.39 12.48
N LEU A 11 -17.43 3.96 12.47
CA LEU A 11 -16.22 3.16 12.23
C LEU A 11 -15.99 2.15 13.36
N ALA A 12 -16.30 2.52 14.60
CA ALA A 12 -16.24 1.58 15.73
C ALA A 12 -17.22 0.40 15.55
N ALA A 13 -18.45 0.67 15.09
CA ALA A 13 -19.43 -0.37 14.80
C ALA A 13 -18.99 -1.28 13.64
N ILE A 14 -18.42 -0.71 12.56
CA ILE A 14 -17.85 -1.50 11.45
C ILE A 14 -16.75 -2.42 11.96
N ARG A 15 -15.84 -1.90 12.81
CA ARG A 15 -14.77 -2.69 13.42
C ARG A 15 -15.31 -3.82 14.28
N ALA A 16 -16.27 -3.54 15.15
CA ALA A 16 -16.89 -4.57 16.00
C ALA A 16 -17.56 -5.68 15.17
N ARG A 17 -18.18 -5.34 14.03
CA ARG A 17 -18.74 -6.36 13.12
C ARG A 17 -17.65 -7.18 12.43
N TYR A 18 -16.57 -6.54 11.98
CA TYR A 18 -15.41 -7.22 11.41
C TYR A 18 -14.77 -8.20 12.42
N GLU A 19 -14.56 -7.76 13.66
CA GLU A 19 -14.06 -8.59 14.76
C GLU A 19 -15.01 -9.74 15.12
N ALA A 20 -16.31 -9.56 14.91
CA ALA A 20 -17.33 -10.60 15.02
C ALA A 20 -17.46 -11.50 13.77
N GLY A 21 -16.54 -11.42 12.81
CA GLY A 21 -16.47 -12.30 11.64
C GLY A 21 -17.17 -11.78 10.39
N ALA A 22 -17.62 -10.52 10.36
CA ALA A 22 -18.10 -9.92 9.11
C ALA A 22 -16.92 -9.64 8.16
N VAL A 23 -17.18 -9.69 6.85
CA VAL A 23 -16.21 -9.29 5.83
C VAL A 23 -16.27 -7.78 5.63
N ILE A 24 -15.10 -7.15 5.52
CA ILE A 24 -14.96 -5.76 5.05
C ILE A 24 -14.26 -5.75 3.70
N ALA A 25 -14.74 -4.93 2.78
CA ALA A 25 -14.16 -4.77 1.45
C ALA A 25 -14.11 -3.28 1.08
N GLY A 26 -13.13 -2.91 0.26
CA GLY A 26 -12.95 -1.55 -0.22
C GLY A 26 -12.27 -1.53 -1.58
N THR A 27 -12.72 -0.64 -2.45
CA THR A 27 -12.15 -0.42 -3.79
C THR A 27 -11.60 1.00 -3.90
N SER A 28 -10.56 1.20 -4.72
CA SER A 28 -9.91 2.51 -4.88
C SER A 28 -9.51 3.10 -3.51
N ALA A 29 -9.94 4.32 -3.16
CA ALA A 29 -9.70 4.91 -1.84
C ALA A 29 -10.13 4.01 -0.65
N GLY A 30 -11.12 3.14 -0.83
CA GLY A 30 -11.52 2.14 0.16
C GLY A 30 -10.49 1.02 0.35
N ALA A 31 -9.69 0.69 -0.66
CA ALA A 31 -8.56 -0.23 -0.52
C ALA A 31 -7.39 0.44 0.21
N ALA A 32 -7.07 1.68 -0.17
CA ALA A 32 -5.98 2.44 0.45
C ALA A 32 -6.20 2.65 1.97
N VAL A 33 -7.44 2.90 2.40
CA VAL A 33 -7.76 3.11 3.82
C VAL A 33 -7.65 1.83 4.66
N MET A 34 -7.52 0.64 4.05
CA MET A 34 -7.34 -0.59 4.82
C MET A 34 -6.00 -0.60 5.57
N SER A 35 -4.98 0.06 5.02
CA SER A 35 -3.69 0.28 5.69
C SER A 35 -3.82 1.07 7.00
N ASP A 36 -2.83 0.93 7.87
CA ASP A 36 -2.62 1.84 9.00
C ASP A 36 -2.07 3.21 8.54
N SER A 37 -1.20 3.21 7.54
CA SER A 37 -0.62 4.36 6.87
C SER A 37 -1.13 4.41 5.43
N MET A 38 -2.16 5.22 5.18
CA MET A 38 -2.81 5.33 3.88
C MET A 38 -2.04 6.30 2.97
N LEU A 39 -1.71 5.86 1.74
CA LEU A 39 -1.24 6.75 0.68
C LEU A 39 -2.36 7.71 0.26
N THR A 40 -2.11 9.01 0.28
CA THR A 40 -3.03 10.00 -0.28
C THR A 40 -2.79 10.18 -1.79
N GLY A 41 -3.62 11.01 -2.44
CA GLY A 41 -3.37 11.46 -3.80
C GLY A 41 -2.42 12.65 -3.90
N SER A 42 -2.03 13.24 -2.77
CA SER A 42 -1.17 14.41 -2.74
C SER A 42 0.29 14.02 -2.93
N GLN A 43 1.04 14.87 -3.61
CA GLN A 43 2.48 14.71 -3.79
C GLN A 43 3.23 15.93 -3.29
N TRP A 44 4.41 15.68 -2.72
CA TRP A 44 5.37 16.71 -2.37
C TRP A 44 6.56 16.64 -3.34
N ARG A 45 6.97 17.78 -3.91
CA ARG A 45 8.22 17.88 -4.66
C ARG A 45 9.20 18.73 -3.84
N PRO A 46 10.26 18.15 -3.26
CA PRO A 46 11.27 18.91 -2.56
C PRO A 46 11.85 20.02 -3.45
N GLY A 47 11.75 21.28 -3.01
CA GLY A 47 12.25 22.45 -3.75
C GLY A 47 11.27 23.09 -4.76
N VAL A 48 10.04 22.60 -4.87
CA VAL A 48 8.96 23.23 -5.66
C VAL A 48 7.72 23.30 -4.77
N ASP A 49 7.03 24.44 -4.74
CA ASP A 49 5.74 24.52 -4.05
C ASP A 49 4.70 23.67 -4.81
N THR A 50 4.44 22.47 -4.29
CA THR A 50 3.45 21.53 -4.85
C THR A 50 2.33 21.24 -3.88
N VAL A 51 2.06 22.13 -2.93
CA VAL A 51 0.87 22.04 -2.08
C VAL A 51 -0.34 21.93 -3.02
N GLY A 52 -0.97 20.76 -3.07
CA GLY A 52 -2.13 20.49 -3.93
C GLY A 52 -1.85 19.95 -5.34
N TYR A 53 -0.65 19.45 -5.65
CA TYR A 53 -0.44 18.70 -6.90
C TYR A 53 -1.10 17.32 -6.83
N TYR A 54 -2.22 17.18 -7.54
CA TYR A 54 -2.91 15.91 -7.77
C TYR A 54 -2.56 15.41 -9.17
N GLY A 55 -1.87 14.28 -9.26
CA GLY A 55 -1.49 13.67 -10.52
C GLY A 55 -0.99 12.26 -10.34
N ASP A 56 -0.95 11.51 -11.44
CA ASP A 56 -0.41 10.14 -11.48
C ASP A 56 1.09 10.11 -11.84
N GLU A 57 1.71 11.29 -12.04
CA GLU A 57 3.14 11.41 -12.36
C GLU A 57 4.01 11.33 -11.11
N TYR A 58 4.81 10.27 -10.99
CA TYR A 58 5.80 10.10 -9.93
C TYR A 58 7.19 9.91 -10.54
N PRO A 59 7.86 10.98 -10.99
CA PRO A 59 9.06 10.86 -11.83
C PRO A 59 10.30 10.37 -11.07
N ARG A 60 10.26 10.30 -9.74
CA ARG A 60 11.42 9.95 -8.90
C ARG A 60 11.02 9.08 -7.72
N VAL A 61 11.92 8.18 -7.35
CA VAL A 61 11.91 7.49 -6.05
C VAL A 61 12.74 8.33 -5.09
N ALA A 62 12.11 9.29 -4.43
CA ALA A 62 12.79 10.29 -3.59
C ALA A 62 12.07 10.46 -2.27
N ARG A 63 12.83 10.87 -1.26
CA ARG A 63 12.35 11.00 0.12
C ARG A 63 11.38 12.17 0.26
N ALA A 64 10.43 12.05 1.17
CA ALA A 64 9.44 13.08 1.50
C ALA A 64 8.63 13.53 0.27
N THR A 65 8.32 12.59 -0.64
CA THR A 65 7.50 12.87 -1.82
C THR A 65 6.06 12.39 -1.68
N ILE A 66 5.81 11.43 -0.78
CA ILE A 66 4.51 10.78 -0.61
C ILE A 66 3.90 11.22 0.71
N GLU A 67 2.68 11.75 0.65
CA GLU A 67 1.89 12.02 1.84
C GLU A 67 1.22 10.73 2.34
N LEU A 68 1.41 10.46 3.63
CA LEU A 68 0.78 9.36 4.33
C LEU A 68 -0.08 9.92 5.47
N VAL A 69 -1.32 9.45 5.58
CA VAL A 69 -2.23 9.78 6.68
C VAL A 69 -2.69 8.52 7.39
N PRO A 70 -3.17 8.59 8.64
CA PRO A 70 -3.75 7.42 9.32
C PRO A 70 -4.92 6.84 8.53
N GLY A 71 -4.86 5.54 8.23
CA GLY A 71 -5.97 4.77 7.68
C GLY A 71 -6.80 4.08 8.77
N PHE A 72 -7.56 3.06 8.39
CA PHE A 72 -8.41 2.30 9.30
C PHE A 72 -7.75 1.04 9.85
N ALA A 73 -6.53 0.68 9.41
CA ALA A 73 -5.76 -0.42 9.99
C ALA A 73 -6.52 -1.77 10.05
N PHE A 74 -7.28 -2.08 9.00
CA PHE A 74 -7.84 -3.42 8.78
C PHE A 74 -6.79 -4.38 8.19
N LEU A 75 -5.76 -3.85 7.53
CA LEU A 75 -4.58 -4.55 7.05
C LEU A 75 -3.30 -3.88 7.61
N PRO A 76 -2.98 -4.11 8.90
CA PRO A 76 -1.79 -3.53 9.51
C PRO A 76 -0.51 -4.09 8.88
N GLY A 77 0.55 -3.27 8.83
CA GLY A 77 1.85 -3.68 8.26
C GLY A 77 1.93 -3.62 6.72
N ALA A 78 0.88 -3.13 6.05
CA ALA A 78 0.84 -2.97 4.60
C ALA A 78 0.62 -1.51 4.18
N LEU A 79 1.28 -1.08 3.11
CA LEU A 79 1.00 0.15 2.37
C LEU A 79 0.23 -0.22 1.10
N VAL A 80 -1.07 0.09 1.05
CA VAL A 80 -1.93 -0.30 -0.07
C VAL A 80 -2.07 0.83 -1.07
N ASP A 81 -1.76 0.50 -2.32
CA ASP A 81 -1.96 1.33 -3.49
C ASP A 81 -2.89 0.62 -4.48
N GLN A 82 -3.63 1.40 -5.26
CA GLN A 82 -4.82 1.01 -6.00
C GLN A 82 -4.81 1.66 -7.38
N HIS A 83 -5.48 1.05 -8.36
CA HIS A 83 -5.28 1.35 -9.79
C HIS A 83 -3.80 1.31 -10.18
N PHE A 84 -3.07 0.35 -9.60
CA PHE A 84 -1.63 0.46 -9.44
C PHE A 84 -0.86 0.38 -10.77
N ILE A 85 -1.02 -0.74 -11.49
CA ILE A 85 -0.33 -0.97 -12.76
C ILE A 85 -0.91 -0.04 -13.83
N ARG A 86 -2.25 0.09 -13.91
CA ARG A 86 -2.89 0.98 -14.89
C ARG A 86 -2.40 2.43 -14.84
N ARG A 87 -2.00 2.93 -13.66
CA ARG A 87 -1.53 4.31 -13.48
C ARG A 87 -0.02 4.42 -13.22
N GLU A 88 0.73 3.34 -13.46
CA GLU A 88 2.19 3.33 -13.34
C GLU A 88 2.72 3.80 -11.97
N ARG A 89 1.98 3.49 -10.89
CA ARG A 89 2.25 4.00 -9.54
C ARG A 89 3.43 3.33 -8.84
N HIS A 90 4.33 2.68 -9.57
CA HIS A 90 5.49 1.96 -9.03
C HIS A 90 6.38 2.85 -8.16
N ASN A 91 6.73 4.04 -8.68
CA ASN A 91 7.69 4.91 -8.03
C ASN A 91 7.20 5.43 -6.68
N ARG A 92 5.90 5.71 -6.55
CA ARG A 92 5.34 6.22 -5.30
C ARG A 92 5.26 5.16 -4.21
N LEU A 93 4.80 3.95 -4.57
CA LEU A 93 4.71 2.87 -3.60
C LEU A 93 6.10 2.43 -3.17
N LEU A 94 7.05 2.34 -4.11
CA LEU A 94 8.43 2.04 -3.78
C LEU A 94 9.05 3.12 -2.88
N ALA A 95 8.84 4.40 -3.17
CA ALA A 95 9.32 5.49 -2.30
C ALA A 95 8.76 5.35 -0.88
N ALA A 96 7.44 5.11 -0.74
CA ALA A 96 6.81 4.93 0.55
C ALA A 96 7.34 3.71 1.33
N VAL A 97 7.58 2.60 0.63
CA VAL A 97 8.17 1.37 1.22
C VAL A 97 9.62 1.60 1.65
N LEU A 98 10.43 2.31 0.86
CA LEU A 98 11.81 2.59 1.23
C LEU A 98 11.92 3.59 2.39
N GLU A 99 10.93 4.47 2.57
CA GLU A 99 10.83 5.31 3.77
C GLU A 99 10.31 4.55 4.99
N ARG A 100 9.57 3.45 4.79
CA ARG A 100 9.01 2.61 5.84
C ARG A 100 9.31 1.12 5.59
N PRO A 101 10.58 0.68 5.66
CA PRO A 101 10.98 -0.67 5.24
C PRO A 101 10.38 -1.80 6.09
N SER A 102 9.80 -1.50 7.25
CA SER A 102 9.03 -2.46 8.05
C SER A 102 7.67 -2.81 7.43
N MET A 103 7.18 -1.99 6.50
CA MET A 103 5.89 -2.14 5.84
C MET A 103 6.04 -2.87 4.51
N ILE A 104 5.04 -3.67 4.14
CA ILE A 104 4.96 -4.34 2.86
C ILE A 104 4.17 -3.46 1.89
N GLY A 105 4.74 -3.10 0.75
CA GLY A 105 4.02 -2.37 -0.30
C GLY A 105 3.13 -3.32 -1.11
N VAL A 106 1.87 -2.95 -1.27
CA VAL A 106 0.86 -3.74 -1.99
C VAL A 106 0.21 -2.87 -3.06
N GLY A 107 0.58 -3.10 -4.31
CA GLY A 107 -0.02 -2.44 -5.47
C GLY A 107 -1.08 -3.32 -6.12
N ILE A 108 -2.35 -2.98 -5.93
CA ILE A 108 -3.49 -3.72 -6.47
C ILE A 108 -3.91 -3.11 -7.80
N ASP A 109 -3.90 -3.90 -8.87
CA ASP A 109 -4.36 -3.46 -10.17
C ASP A 109 -5.89 -3.49 -10.30
N GLU A 110 -6.41 -2.83 -11.33
CA GLU A 110 -7.85 -2.72 -11.55
C GLU A 110 -8.48 -4.06 -11.94
N GLY A 111 -9.69 -4.31 -11.42
CA GLY A 111 -10.35 -5.60 -11.61
C GLY A 111 -9.70 -6.75 -10.83
N THR A 112 -8.86 -6.44 -9.84
CA THR A 112 -8.17 -7.38 -8.95
C THR A 112 -8.40 -6.99 -7.49
N ALA A 113 -8.39 -7.96 -6.59
CA ALA A 113 -8.44 -7.76 -5.15
C ALA A 113 -7.38 -8.61 -4.45
N LEU A 114 -6.91 -8.09 -3.30
CA LEU A 114 -6.15 -8.85 -2.32
C LEU A 114 -7.10 -9.29 -1.20
N GLU A 115 -7.42 -10.57 -1.17
CA GLU A 115 -8.28 -11.16 -0.14
C GLU A 115 -7.45 -11.71 1.01
N VAL A 116 -7.75 -11.28 2.23
CA VAL A 116 -7.01 -11.71 3.42
C VAL A 116 -7.78 -12.82 4.12
N ARG A 117 -7.22 -14.03 4.13
CA ARG A 117 -7.81 -15.22 4.76
C ARG A 117 -6.83 -15.77 5.79
N ASN A 118 -7.20 -15.70 7.08
CA ASN A 118 -6.39 -16.21 8.19
C ASN A 118 -4.92 -15.71 8.15
N GLY A 119 -4.72 -14.43 7.78
CA GLY A 119 -3.39 -13.81 7.67
C GLY A 119 -2.64 -14.06 6.35
N LEU A 120 -3.10 -14.98 5.50
CA LEU A 120 -2.58 -15.16 4.14
C LEU A 120 -3.28 -14.23 3.16
N TRP A 121 -2.54 -13.74 2.17
CA TRP A 121 -3.06 -12.80 1.18
C TRP A 121 -3.22 -13.51 -0.17
N TRP A 122 -4.47 -13.66 -0.61
CA TRP A 122 -4.82 -14.31 -1.87
C TRP A 122 -5.12 -13.26 -2.93
N VAL A 123 -4.64 -13.49 -4.14
CA VAL A 123 -4.97 -12.63 -5.28
C VAL A 123 -6.15 -13.23 -6.03
N VAL A 124 -7.18 -12.41 -6.23
CA VAL A 124 -8.35 -12.78 -7.01
C VAL A 124 -8.67 -11.70 -8.04
N GLY A 125 -9.04 -12.09 -9.25
CA GLY A 125 -9.54 -11.17 -10.28
C GLY A 125 -8.87 -11.32 -11.64
N SER A 126 -8.80 -10.22 -12.38
CA SER A 126 -8.45 -10.23 -13.82
C SER A 126 -7.01 -9.80 -14.13
N SER A 127 -6.28 -9.28 -13.15
CA SER A 127 -4.89 -8.84 -13.28
C SER A 127 -4.05 -9.40 -12.12
N ALA A 128 -3.15 -8.61 -11.55
CA ALA A 128 -2.20 -9.04 -10.53
C ALA A 128 -2.08 -8.04 -9.37
N VAL A 129 -1.49 -8.52 -8.27
CA VAL A 129 -1.01 -7.69 -7.17
C VAL A 129 0.51 -7.68 -7.19
N MET A 130 1.07 -6.48 -7.13
CA MET A 130 2.51 -6.27 -7.05
C MET A 130 2.93 -6.00 -5.61
N ILE A 131 3.90 -6.75 -5.12
CA ILE A 131 4.33 -6.72 -3.72
C ILE A 131 5.80 -6.33 -3.64
N TYR A 132 6.08 -5.30 -2.84
CA TYR A 132 7.42 -4.85 -2.49
C TYR A 132 7.69 -5.13 -1.00
N ASP A 133 8.71 -5.91 -0.70
CA ASP A 133 9.12 -6.22 0.66
C ASP A 133 10.58 -5.81 0.89
N ALA A 134 10.76 -4.70 1.61
CA ALA A 134 12.05 -4.11 1.93
C ALA A 134 12.55 -4.44 3.35
N ARG A 135 11.92 -5.36 4.07
CA ARG A 135 12.29 -5.68 5.48
C ARG A 135 13.70 -6.25 5.61
N GLY A 136 14.23 -6.86 4.56
CA GLY A 136 15.62 -7.34 4.47
C GLY A 136 16.54 -6.45 3.61
N ALA A 137 16.03 -5.33 3.09
CA ALA A 137 16.77 -4.51 2.15
C ALA A 137 17.77 -3.59 2.85
N ARG A 138 18.84 -3.23 2.15
CA ARG A 138 19.74 -2.14 2.55
C ARG A 138 19.27 -0.87 1.88
N VAL A 139 18.83 0.11 2.67
CA VAL A 139 18.28 1.38 2.17
C VAL A 139 19.28 2.52 2.39
N THR A 140 19.30 3.50 1.50
CA THR A 140 20.10 4.72 1.64
C THR A 140 19.83 5.44 2.98
N PRO A 141 20.86 6.04 3.62
CA PRO A 141 20.72 6.70 4.93
C PRO A 141 19.66 7.82 4.96
N ALA A 142 19.16 8.17 6.15
CA ALA A 142 18.08 9.14 6.37
C ALA A 142 18.32 10.55 5.77
N GLY A 143 19.57 10.95 5.55
CA GLY A 143 19.93 12.25 4.95
C GLY A 143 20.03 12.27 3.43
N ALA A 144 19.98 11.11 2.75
CA ALA A 144 20.06 11.06 1.29
C ALA A 144 18.75 11.56 0.65
N PRO A 145 18.81 12.49 -0.33
CA PRO A 145 17.60 13.01 -0.99
C PRO A 145 16.96 11.98 -1.94
N LEU A 146 17.79 11.15 -2.58
CA LEU A 146 17.34 10.03 -3.39
C LEU A 146 17.24 8.79 -2.53
N LEU A 147 16.14 8.05 -2.70
CA LEU A 147 15.98 6.74 -2.09
C LEU A 147 16.61 5.69 -3.00
N GLY A 148 17.52 4.90 -2.46
CA GLY A 148 18.07 3.73 -3.10
C GLY A 148 17.94 2.52 -2.18
N ALA A 149 17.85 1.33 -2.77
CA ALA A 149 17.84 0.10 -2.00
C ALA A 149 18.48 -1.06 -2.76
N ALA A 150 19.08 -1.99 -2.01
CA ALA A 150 19.53 -3.28 -2.50
C ALA A 150 18.80 -4.40 -1.75
N GLU A 151 18.58 -5.54 -2.41
CA GLU A 151 17.87 -6.70 -1.84
C GLU A 151 16.39 -6.43 -1.46
N VAL A 152 15.71 -5.57 -2.24
CA VAL A 152 14.25 -5.45 -2.14
C VAL A 152 13.62 -6.67 -2.81
N ARG A 153 12.79 -7.41 -2.08
CA ARG A 153 12.03 -8.51 -2.67
C ARG A 153 10.84 -7.97 -3.43
N PHE A 154 10.65 -8.52 -4.63
CA PHE A 154 9.58 -8.16 -5.53
C PHE A 154 8.78 -9.41 -5.90
N HIS A 155 7.46 -9.31 -5.84
CA HIS A 155 6.56 -10.35 -6.30
C HIS A 155 5.48 -9.74 -7.19
N LEU A 156 5.20 -10.37 -8.33
CA LEU A 156 4.02 -10.10 -9.15
C LEU A 156 3.14 -11.34 -9.07
N VAL A 157 2.01 -11.24 -8.38
CA VAL A 157 1.16 -12.38 -8.03
C VAL A 157 -0.15 -12.24 -8.80
N PRO A 158 -0.46 -13.11 -9.78
CA PRO A 158 -1.71 -13.08 -10.52
C PRO A 158 -2.84 -13.79 -9.75
N ASP A 159 -4.05 -13.77 -10.32
CA ASP A 159 -5.21 -14.54 -9.85
C ASP A 159 -4.86 -16.00 -9.51
N GLY A 160 -5.34 -16.48 -8.36
CA GLY A 160 -5.07 -17.82 -7.84
C GLY A 160 -3.78 -17.93 -7.02
N GLY A 161 -2.87 -16.96 -7.12
CA GLY A 161 -1.65 -16.90 -6.33
C GLY A 161 -1.88 -16.40 -4.91
N ARG A 162 -0.88 -16.57 -4.04
CA ARG A 162 -0.91 -16.09 -2.66
C ARG A 162 0.43 -15.57 -2.17
N PHE A 163 0.39 -14.72 -1.16
CA PHE A 163 1.55 -14.20 -0.44
C PHE A 163 1.39 -14.39 1.06
N ASP A 164 2.46 -14.85 1.71
CA ASP A 164 2.55 -14.95 3.15
C ASP A 164 3.34 -13.75 3.70
N PRO A 165 2.69 -12.79 4.38
CA PRO A 165 3.36 -11.60 4.92
C PRO A 165 4.33 -11.91 6.05
N VAL A 166 4.21 -13.05 6.72
CA VAL A 166 5.13 -13.46 7.80
C VAL A 166 6.46 -13.90 7.21
N THR A 167 6.44 -14.77 6.20
CA THR A 167 7.67 -15.30 5.56
C THR A 167 8.19 -14.41 4.43
N GLY A 168 7.33 -13.56 3.86
CA GLY A 168 7.61 -12.76 2.67
C GLY A 168 7.81 -13.64 1.43
N ARG A 169 7.05 -14.74 1.32
CA ARG A 169 7.09 -15.66 0.18
C ARG A 169 5.77 -15.59 -0.59
N ALA A 170 5.87 -15.63 -1.90
CA ALA A 170 4.73 -15.78 -2.79
C ALA A 170 4.68 -17.18 -3.38
N GLU A 171 3.48 -17.69 -3.58
CA GLU A 171 3.18 -18.88 -4.37
C GLU A 171 2.32 -18.45 -5.57
N LEU A 172 2.69 -18.95 -6.74
CA LEU A 172 1.97 -18.71 -7.98
C LEU A 172 0.94 -19.85 -8.19
N PRO A 173 -0.08 -19.65 -9.06
CA PRO A 173 -1.13 -20.63 -9.32
C PRO A 173 -0.62 -21.99 -9.82
#